data_AF-A0A815XHI3-F1
#
_entry.id   AF-A0A815XHI3-F1
#
_cell.length_a   1.000
_cell.length_b   1.000
_cell.length_c   1.000
_cell.angle_alpha   90.00
_cell.angle_beta   90.00
_cell.angle_gamma   90.00
#
_symmetry.space_group_name_H-M   'P 1'
#
loop_
_entity.id
_entity.type
_entity.pdbx_description
1 polymer ?
#
loop_
_entity_poly.entity_id
_entity_poly.type
_entity_poly.pdbx_seq_one_letter_code
_entity_poly.pdbx_strand_id
1 'polypeptide(L)'
;MLCISQLKKLTINITLPLTTRYTPENSHPTFCARSFITTNVMPVPYHVTILDNKMSVYDNFRIIAVSTNDSNGTDIYLERMILRFGSYIYKKTGIRINNDTENSITNGWNALYIHSNESISDYPTLGENESYELHISTKNAHLYAETLTGVSRGLATFVQLLHSDTNNDISVPSLRIVDKPRFPWRGKYLKAVFNEELFNRL
;
A
#
# COMPACT_ATOMS: atom_id res chain seq x y z
N MET A 1 -38.08 -27.97 -58.96
CA MET A 1 -38.76 -29.27 -58.84
C MET A 1 -38.67 -29.66 -57.37
N LEU A 2 -39.83 -29.67 -56.68
CA LEU A 2 -40.18 -30.19 -55.33
C LEU A 2 -39.06 -30.40 -54.27
N CYS A 3 -39.23 -30.07 -52.99
CA CYS A 3 -40.35 -30.52 -52.17
C CYS A 3 -40.37 -29.82 -50.79
N ILE A 4 -41.61 -29.62 -50.34
CA ILE A 4 -42.15 -29.18 -49.05
C ILE A 4 -41.66 -30.03 -47.86
N SER A 5 -41.39 -29.43 -46.68
CA SER A 5 -42.05 -29.79 -45.40
C SER A 5 -41.66 -28.80 -44.27
N GLN A 6 -42.63 -28.05 -43.72
CA GLN A 6 -43.23 -28.24 -42.36
C GLN A 6 -42.31 -27.66 -41.25
N LEU A 7 -42.69 -26.76 -40.31
CA LEU A 7 -43.92 -26.60 -39.53
C LEU A 7 -43.97 -25.23 -38.80
N LYS A 8 -45.19 -24.70 -38.71
CA LYS A 8 -45.87 -24.02 -37.56
C LYS A 8 -45.24 -22.81 -36.83
N LYS A 9 -45.88 -21.67 -37.12
CA LYS A 9 -46.47 -20.64 -36.22
C LYS A 9 -45.88 -20.49 -34.81
N LEU A 10 -45.50 -19.24 -34.48
CA LEU A 10 -46.00 -18.61 -33.25
C LEU A 10 -46.06 -17.09 -33.43
N THR A 11 -47.29 -16.57 -33.46
CA THR A 11 -47.60 -15.13 -33.40
C THR A 11 -47.36 -14.65 -31.98
N ILE A 12 -46.49 -13.67 -31.78
CA ILE A 12 -46.32 -13.01 -30.47
C ILE A 12 -46.86 -11.59 -30.61
N ASN A 13 -48.10 -11.40 -30.17
CA ASN A 13 -48.72 -10.09 -30.03
C ASN A 13 -48.07 -9.36 -28.85
N ILE A 14 -47.50 -8.19 -29.14
CA ILE A 14 -47.02 -7.26 -28.13
C ILE A 14 -48.24 -6.45 -27.65
N THR A 15 -48.60 -6.61 -26.40
CA THR A 15 -49.59 -5.75 -25.73
C THR A 15 -49.00 -5.37 -24.38
N LEU A 16 -48.53 -4.13 -24.27
CA LEU A 16 -48.13 -3.51 -23.02
C LEU A 16 -49.38 -3.17 -22.21
N PRO A 17 -49.48 -3.53 -20.92
CA PRO A 17 -50.39 -2.87 -20.01
C PRO A 17 -49.65 -1.85 -19.14
N LEU A 18 -50.10 -0.60 -19.24
CA LEU A 18 -49.88 0.45 -18.25
C LEU A 18 -50.53 0.05 -16.93
N THR A 19 -49.77 -0.01 -15.82
CA THR A 19 -50.32 0.26 -14.49
C THR A 19 -49.22 0.79 -13.57
N THR A 20 -49.29 2.07 -13.23
CA THR A 20 -48.61 2.64 -12.07
C THR A 20 -49.23 2.04 -10.80
N ARG A 21 -48.47 1.27 -10.03
CA ARG A 21 -48.85 0.89 -8.66
C ARG A 21 -47.81 1.46 -7.70
N TYR A 22 -48.26 2.46 -6.94
CA TYR A 22 -47.59 2.97 -5.75
C TYR A 22 -47.59 1.85 -4.70
N THR A 23 -46.40 1.41 -4.27
CA THR A 23 -46.23 0.45 -3.16
C THR A 23 -45.67 1.18 -1.95
N PRO A 24 -46.10 0.82 -0.72
CA PRO A 24 -45.83 1.61 0.47
C PRO A 24 -44.34 1.59 0.82
N GLU A 25 -43.80 2.79 0.97
CA GLU A 25 -42.51 3.13 1.56
C GLU A 25 -42.51 2.64 3.01
N ASN A 26 -41.90 1.47 3.27
CA ASN A 26 -41.45 1.00 4.59
C ASN A 26 -40.52 -0.23 4.50
N SER A 27 -39.79 -0.41 3.40
CA SER A 27 -38.56 -1.21 3.46
C SER A 27 -37.45 -0.30 3.96
N HIS A 28 -36.97 -0.52 5.19
CA HIS A 28 -35.63 -0.06 5.54
C HIS A 28 -34.71 -0.43 4.36
N PRO A 29 -33.91 0.50 3.82
CA PRO A 29 -32.92 0.11 2.84
C PRO A 29 -32.08 -0.97 3.51
N THR A 30 -32.17 -2.20 3.01
CA THR A 30 -31.21 -3.23 3.34
C THR A 30 -29.90 -2.65 2.86
N PHE A 31 -29.15 -2.07 3.79
CA PHE A 31 -27.80 -1.61 3.54
C PHE A 31 -27.09 -2.87 3.08
N CYS A 32 -26.87 -3.01 1.77
CA CYS A 32 -25.90 -3.96 1.26
C CYS A 32 -24.63 -3.61 2.02
N ALA A 33 -24.28 -4.45 2.99
CA ALA A 33 -23.05 -4.32 3.72
C ALA A 33 -21.94 -4.43 2.69
N ARG A 34 -21.47 -3.28 2.20
CA ARG A 34 -20.22 -3.20 1.48
C ARG A 34 -19.21 -3.75 2.47
N SER A 35 -18.60 -4.90 2.16
CA SER A 35 -17.46 -5.37 2.91
C SER A 35 -16.37 -4.30 2.76
N PHE A 36 -16.27 -3.41 3.75
CA PHE A 36 -15.13 -2.53 3.83
C PHE A 36 -13.96 -3.45 4.16
N ILE A 37 -13.15 -3.78 3.15
CA ILE A 37 -11.80 -4.29 3.42
C ILE A 37 -11.09 -3.12 4.08
N THR A 38 -11.08 -3.09 5.40
CA THR A 38 -10.38 -2.04 6.14
C THR A 38 -8.91 -2.43 6.15
N THR A 39 -8.07 -1.65 5.46
CA THR A 39 -6.63 -1.79 5.67
C THR A 39 -6.34 -1.37 7.11
N ASN A 40 -5.76 -2.26 7.92
CA ASN A 40 -5.37 -1.98 9.31
C ASN A 40 -4.09 -1.12 9.35
N VAL A 41 -4.14 0.04 8.69
CA VAL A 41 -3.02 0.99 8.59
C VAL A 41 -3.33 2.20 9.48
N MET A 42 -2.34 2.57 10.29
CA MET A 42 -2.36 3.76 11.12
C MET A 42 -1.13 4.63 10.82
N PRO A 43 -1.31 5.95 10.58
CA PRO A 43 -2.59 6.66 10.42
C PRO A 43 -3.35 6.18 9.17
N VAL A 44 -4.66 6.43 9.12
CA VAL A 44 -5.47 6.12 7.94
C VAL A 44 -4.96 6.97 6.77
N PRO A 45 -4.56 6.35 5.64
CA PRO A 45 -4.06 7.10 4.49
C PRO A 45 -5.10 8.02 3.87
N TYR A 46 -4.65 9.08 3.20
CA TYR A 46 -5.51 10.04 2.50
C TYR A 46 -6.42 9.38 1.45
N HIS A 47 -5.88 8.51 0.60
CA HIS A 47 -6.66 7.69 -0.35
C HIS A 47 -6.15 6.26 -0.42
N VAL A 48 -7.07 5.30 -0.48
CA VAL A 48 -6.79 3.86 -0.66
C VAL A 48 -7.73 3.29 -1.71
N THR A 49 -7.17 2.62 -2.71
CA THR A 49 -7.91 1.83 -3.71
C THR A 49 -7.47 0.39 -3.61
N ILE A 50 -8.37 -0.49 -3.18
CA ILE A 50 -8.10 -1.90 -2.93
C ILE A 50 -8.29 -2.68 -4.23
N LEU A 51 -7.36 -3.59 -4.50
CA LEU A 51 -7.45 -4.56 -5.59
C LEU A 51 -7.69 -5.92 -4.91
N ASP A 52 -8.65 -6.72 -5.39
CA ASP A 52 -9.11 -7.96 -4.73
C ASP A 52 -8.09 -9.13 -4.76
N ASN A 53 -6.79 -8.82 -4.78
CA ASN A 53 -5.68 -9.77 -4.83
C ASN A 53 -4.70 -9.50 -3.68
N LYS A 54 -3.70 -10.38 -3.53
CA LYS A 54 -2.58 -10.20 -2.60
C LYS A 54 -1.24 -10.51 -3.26
N MET A 55 -0.19 -9.88 -2.74
CA MET A 55 1.21 -10.17 -3.04
C MET A 55 1.76 -11.09 -1.95
N SER A 56 2.24 -12.26 -2.32
CA SER A 56 3.00 -13.10 -1.38
C SER A 56 4.43 -12.60 -1.25
N VAL A 57 4.97 -12.63 -0.04
CA VAL A 57 6.36 -12.24 0.26
C VAL A 57 7.13 -13.51 0.58
N TYR A 58 8.15 -13.82 -0.23
CA TYR A 58 8.95 -15.05 -0.09
C TYR A 58 10.34 -14.79 0.50
N ASP A 59 10.98 -15.87 0.97
CA ASP A 59 12.40 -15.90 1.34
C ASP A 59 13.25 -15.53 0.11
N ASN A 60 13.95 -14.39 0.16
CA ASN A 60 14.58 -13.64 -0.94
C ASN A 60 13.90 -12.33 -1.33
N PHE A 61 12.95 -11.83 -0.53
CA PHE A 61 12.37 -10.50 -0.76
C PHE A 61 13.45 -9.43 -0.84
N ARG A 62 13.37 -8.58 -1.86
CA ARG A 62 14.36 -7.51 -2.11
C ARG A 62 13.73 -6.14 -1.91
N ILE A 63 14.51 -5.21 -1.35
CA ILE A 63 14.17 -3.79 -1.30
C ILE A 63 15.21 -3.06 -2.14
N ILE A 64 14.79 -2.49 -3.27
CA ILE A 64 15.69 -1.96 -4.29
C ILE A 64 15.45 -0.45 -4.42
N ALA A 65 16.49 0.35 -4.17
CA ALA A 65 16.48 1.77 -4.53
C ALA A 65 16.72 1.90 -6.04
N VAL A 66 15.80 2.56 -6.74
CA VAL A 66 15.92 2.86 -8.15
C VAL A 66 16.57 4.24 -8.27
N SER A 67 17.83 4.29 -8.71
CA SER A 67 18.50 5.56 -9.01
C SER A 67 17.90 6.16 -10.28
N THR A 68 17.52 7.44 -10.23
CA THR A 68 17.11 8.21 -11.41
C THR A 68 18.27 8.93 -12.09
N ASN A 69 19.43 9.01 -11.42
CA ASN A 69 20.61 9.75 -11.90
C ASN A 69 21.79 8.79 -12.17
N ASP A 70 22.56 9.06 -13.23
CA ASP A 70 23.76 8.30 -13.63
C ASP A 70 24.93 8.42 -12.63
N SER A 71 24.76 9.15 -11.53
CA SER A 71 25.68 9.13 -10.40
C SER A 71 25.51 7.81 -9.65
N ASN A 72 26.44 6.88 -9.87
CA ASN A 72 26.52 5.52 -9.31
C ASN A 72 26.48 5.38 -7.77
N GLY A 73 26.16 6.44 -7.02
CA GLY A 73 26.10 6.41 -5.56
C GLY A 73 24.66 6.50 -5.07
N THR A 74 24.14 5.42 -4.51
CA THR A 74 22.92 5.45 -3.69
C THR A 74 23.17 6.34 -2.47
N ASP A 75 22.20 7.18 -2.10
CA ASP A 75 22.27 7.97 -0.87
C ASP A 75 22.46 7.07 0.37
N ILE A 76 23.46 7.42 1.20
CA ILE A 76 23.80 6.73 2.46
C ILE A 76 22.63 6.71 3.45
N TYR A 77 21.79 7.75 3.47
CA TYR A 77 20.65 7.79 4.38
C TYR A 77 19.54 6.85 3.92
N LEU A 78 19.26 6.80 2.62
CA LEU A 78 18.35 5.82 2.02
C LEU A 78 18.82 4.39 2.27
N GLU A 79 20.11 4.09 2.07
CA GLU A 79 20.68 2.77 2.32
C GLU A 79 20.49 2.34 3.78
N ARG A 80 20.85 3.20 4.74
CA ARG A 80 20.65 2.94 6.18
C ARG A 80 19.18 2.73 6.53
N MET A 81 18.29 3.47 5.88
CA MET A 81 16.84 3.30 6.05
C MET A 81 16.38 1.93 5.56
N ILE A 82 16.80 1.51 4.36
CA ILE A 82 16.51 0.18 3.81
C ILE A 82 17.03 -0.92 4.75
N LEU A 83 18.26 -0.80 5.24
CA LEU A 83 18.85 -1.75 6.19
C LEU A 83 18.05 -1.85 7.50
N ARG A 84 17.63 -0.71 8.05
CA ARG A 84 16.82 -0.64 9.27
C ARG A 84 15.45 -1.29 9.07
N PHE A 85 14.75 -0.95 7.99
CA PHE A 85 13.44 -1.51 7.68
C PHE A 85 13.54 -2.99 7.34
N GLY A 86 14.57 -3.43 6.62
CA GLY A 86 14.81 -4.84 6.34
C GLY A 86 15.04 -5.64 7.63
N SER A 87 15.82 -5.11 8.57
CA SER A 87 15.98 -5.70 9.90
C SER A 87 14.67 -5.79 10.68
N TYR A 88 13.80 -4.78 10.54
CA TYR A 88 12.48 -4.77 11.17
C TYR A 88 11.54 -5.80 10.54
N ILE A 89 11.52 -5.91 9.20
CA ILE A 89 10.74 -6.92 8.47
C ILE A 89 11.18 -8.32 8.88
N TYR A 90 12.49 -8.58 8.96
CA TYR A 90 13.02 -9.85 9.44
C TYR A 90 12.53 -10.18 10.86
N LYS A 91 12.56 -9.22 11.79
CA LYS A 91 12.04 -9.43 13.15
C LYS A 91 10.53 -9.69 13.18
N LYS A 92 9.77 -9.05 12.29
CA LYS A 92 8.30 -9.19 12.24
C LYS A 92 7.85 -10.49 11.55
N THR A 93 8.60 -10.94 10.54
CA THR A 93 8.13 -11.96 9.59
C THR A 93 9.04 -13.19 9.49
N GLY A 94 10.30 -13.10 9.90
CA GLY A 94 11.31 -14.14 9.71
C GLY A 94 11.98 -14.12 8.32
N ILE A 95 11.44 -13.38 7.36
CA ILE A 95 11.99 -13.29 5.99
C ILE A 95 13.26 -12.43 6.00
N ARG A 96 14.34 -12.98 5.44
CA ARG A 96 15.58 -12.23 5.23
C ARG A 96 15.47 -11.39 3.97
N ILE A 97 15.82 -10.11 4.11
CA ILE A 97 15.92 -9.21 2.96
C ILE A 97 17.24 -9.45 2.27
N ASN A 98 17.17 -9.72 0.96
CA ASN A 98 18.37 -9.73 0.13
C ASN A 98 18.65 -8.30 -0.35
N ASN A 99 19.82 -7.78 -0.02
CA ASN A 99 20.29 -6.44 -0.40
C ASN A 99 21.29 -6.48 -1.56
N ASP A 100 21.49 -7.64 -2.22
CA ASP A 100 22.44 -7.77 -3.32
C ASP A 100 22.18 -6.67 -4.36
N THR A 101 23.16 -5.79 -4.49
CA THR A 101 23.15 -4.58 -5.31
C THR A 101 23.39 -4.86 -6.79
N GLU A 102 23.35 -6.14 -7.21
CA GLU A 102 23.40 -6.48 -8.62
C GLU A 102 22.18 -5.86 -9.30
N ASN A 103 22.46 -4.77 -10.03
CA ASN A 103 21.57 -3.89 -10.78
C ASN A 103 20.62 -4.67 -11.71
N SER A 104 19.65 -5.38 -11.15
CA SER A 104 18.51 -5.92 -11.86
C SER A 104 17.49 -4.79 -12.00
N ILE A 105 17.90 -3.81 -12.81
CA ILE A 105 17.06 -2.77 -13.37
C ILE A 105 16.07 -3.53 -14.27
N THR A 106 14.91 -3.88 -13.71
CA THR A 106 13.59 -4.09 -14.36
C THR A 106 12.75 -5.14 -13.60
N ASN A 107 11.65 -4.68 -12.99
CA ASN A 107 10.39 -5.41 -12.75
C ASN A 107 10.48 -6.93 -12.41
N GLY A 108 11.38 -7.28 -11.49
CA GLY A 108 11.42 -8.59 -10.86
C GLY A 108 10.20 -8.80 -9.97
N TRP A 109 9.90 -10.07 -9.71
CA TRP A 109 8.88 -10.46 -8.73
C TRP A 109 9.49 -10.47 -7.33
N ASN A 110 8.64 -10.44 -6.30
CA ASN A 110 9.03 -10.48 -4.89
C ASN A 110 10.01 -9.34 -4.50
N ALA A 111 9.73 -8.12 -4.97
CA ALA A 111 10.56 -6.96 -4.69
C ALA A 111 9.72 -5.71 -4.39
N LEU A 112 10.24 -4.84 -3.52
CA LEU A 112 9.79 -3.46 -3.32
C LEU A 112 10.78 -2.51 -3.98
N TYR A 113 10.32 -1.79 -5.00
CA TYR A 113 11.08 -0.77 -5.69
C TYR A 113 10.81 0.60 -5.07
N ILE A 114 11.87 1.30 -4.66
CA ILE A 114 11.79 2.65 -4.11
C ILE A 114 12.27 3.63 -5.19
N HIS A 115 11.37 4.51 -5.59
CA HIS A 115 11.62 5.60 -6.54
C HIS A 115 11.69 6.90 -5.74
N SER A 116 12.87 7.52 -5.70
CA SER A 116 13.13 8.74 -4.97
C SER A 116 13.92 9.73 -5.84
N ASN A 117 13.53 11.01 -5.81
CA ASN A 117 14.18 12.07 -6.57
C ASN A 117 15.28 12.81 -5.76
N GLU A 118 15.75 12.19 -4.67
CA GLU A 118 16.94 12.60 -3.90
C GLU A 118 16.89 14.00 -3.27
N SER A 119 15.73 14.48 -2.83
CA SER A 119 15.70 15.65 -1.93
C SER A 119 16.00 15.23 -0.49
N ILE A 120 17.23 15.53 -0.05
CA ILE A 120 17.69 15.38 1.34
C ILE A 120 17.74 16.76 1.98
N SER A 121 17.12 16.88 3.15
CA SER A 121 17.38 17.97 4.08
C SER A 121 18.22 17.43 5.24
N ASP A 122 19.24 18.19 5.66
CA ASP A 122 20.08 17.82 6.81
C ASP A 122 19.27 17.65 8.10
N TYR A 123 18.15 18.37 8.20
CA TYR A 123 17.22 18.33 9.32
C TYR A 123 15.78 18.32 8.82
N PRO A 124 14.86 17.58 9.47
CA PRO A 124 13.46 17.63 9.11
C PRO A 124 12.93 19.06 9.27
N THR A 125 12.39 19.61 8.18
CA THR A 125 11.88 21.00 8.16
C THR A 125 10.36 21.02 8.20
N LEU A 126 9.80 22.08 8.80
CA LEU A 126 8.35 22.24 8.83
C LEU A 126 7.84 22.49 7.41
N GLY A 127 6.91 21.65 6.96
CA GLY A 127 6.33 21.76 5.62
C GLY A 127 7.13 21.04 4.53
N GLU A 128 8.14 20.25 4.89
CA GLU A 128 8.79 19.31 3.97
C GLU A 128 7.74 18.42 3.28
N ASN A 129 7.98 18.08 2.02
CA ASN A 129 7.09 17.19 1.29
C ASN A 129 7.19 15.76 1.83
N GLU A 130 6.25 15.36 2.71
CA GLU A 130 6.16 14.00 3.25
C GLU A 130 5.16 13.10 2.49
N SER A 131 4.78 13.47 1.25
CA SER A 131 3.85 12.66 0.46
C SER A 131 4.51 11.41 -0.13
N TYR A 132 3.69 10.37 -0.32
CA TYR A 132 4.12 9.15 -1.00
C TYR A 132 2.95 8.47 -1.72
N GLU A 133 3.29 7.68 -2.73
CA GLU A 133 2.38 6.74 -3.37
C GLU A 133 2.93 5.31 -3.25
N LEU A 134 2.10 4.38 -2.80
CA LEU A 134 2.46 2.97 -2.66
C LEU A 134 1.55 2.13 -3.54
N HIS A 135 2.14 1.48 -4.55
CA HIS A 135 1.44 0.62 -5.51
C HIS A 135 1.86 -0.83 -5.26
N ILE A 136 0.91 -1.71 -4.96
CA ILE A 136 1.18 -3.12 -4.69
C ILE A 136 0.40 -3.95 -5.69
N SER A 137 1.13 -4.62 -6.59
CA SER A 137 0.59 -5.61 -7.52
C SER A 137 0.70 -7.02 -6.92
N THR A 138 0.25 -8.04 -7.66
CA THR A 138 0.45 -9.44 -7.24
C THR A 138 1.90 -9.90 -7.30
N LYS A 139 2.77 -9.18 -8.03
CA LYS A 139 4.15 -9.60 -8.32
C LYS A 139 5.18 -8.79 -7.54
N ASN A 140 4.95 -7.49 -7.40
CA ASN A 140 5.91 -6.55 -6.82
C ASN A 140 5.19 -5.30 -6.27
N ALA A 141 5.93 -4.54 -5.49
CA ALA A 141 5.49 -3.27 -4.93
C ALA A 141 6.39 -2.13 -5.42
N HIS A 142 5.80 -0.96 -5.60
CA HIS A 142 6.49 0.26 -5.99
C HIS A 142 6.11 1.37 -5.00
N LEU A 143 7.12 2.02 -4.44
CA LEU A 143 7.00 3.18 -3.56
C LEU A 143 7.58 4.39 -4.28
N TYR A 144 6.76 5.42 -4.49
CA TYR A 144 7.15 6.69 -5.09
C TYR A 144 7.09 7.78 -4.04
N ALA A 145 8.17 8.54 -3.89
CA ALA A 145 8.22 9.71 -3.02
C ALA A 145 9.29 10.70 -3.51
N GLU A 146 9.09 12.00 -3.30
CA GLU A 146 10.07 13.02 -3.70
C GLU A 146 11.22 13.16 -2.70
N THR A 147 10.94 12.93 -1.41
CA THR A 147 11.88 13.12 -0.29
C THR A 147 12.14 11.81 0.44
N LEU A 148 13.25 11.76 1.15
CA LEU A 148 13.57 10.64 2.04
C LEU A 148 12.52 10.46 3.17
N THR A 149 11.94 11.57 3.64
CA THR A 149 10.87 11.52 4.64
C THR A 149 9.62 10.83 4.08
N GLY A 150 9.23 11.14 2.84
CA GLY A 150 8.14 10.45 2.14
C GLY A 150 8.40 8.94 1.98
N VAL A 151 9.62 8.55 1.59
CA VAL A 151 10.04 7.14 1.52
C VAL A 151 9.88 6.45 2.87
N SER A 152 10.33 7.10 3.96
CA SER A 152 10.20 6.56 5.32
C SER A 152 8.73 6.31 5.72
N ARG A 153 7.82 7.25 5.39
CA ARG A 153 6.38 7.07 5.64
C ARG A 153 5.81 5.89 4.85
N GLY A 154 6.14 5.81 3.57
CA GLY A 154 5.69 4.71 2.71
C GLY A 154 6.20 3.34 3.16
N LEU A 155 7.47 3.23 3.56
CA LEU A 155 8.03 2.00 4.13
C LEU A 155 7.33 1.59 5.42
N ALA A 156 7.04 2.54 6.32
CA ALA A 156 6.28 2.26 7.53
C ALA A 156 4.88 1.71 7.20
N THR A 157 4.20 2.29 6.21
CA THR A 157 2.90 1.80 5.74
C THR A 157 2.99 0.41 5.12
N PHE A 158 3.97 0.16 4.25
CA PHE A 158 4.20 -1.18 3.68
C PHE A 158 4.38 -2.24 4.77
N VAL A 159 5.17 -1.92 5.79
CA VAL A 159 5.42 -2.81 6.91
C VAL A 159 4.18 -3.09 7.74
N GLN A 160 3.27 -2.11 7.90
CA GLN A 160 1.99 -2.34 8.56
C GLN A 160 1.07 -3.26 7.76
N LEU A 161 1.11 -3.15 6.43
CA LEU A 161 0.34 -4.00 5.53
C LEU A 161 0.84 -5.45 5.48
N LEU A 162 2.07 -5.74 5.92
CA LEU A 162 2.55 -7.11 6.07
C LEU A 162 1.69 -7.87 7.09
N HIS A 163 1.07 -8.94 6.60
CA HIS A 163 0.24 -9.86 7.36
C HIS A 163 0.78 -11.28 7.22
N SER A 164 0.84 -12.00 8.35
CA SER A 164 1.14 -13.43 8.38
C SER A 164 -0.20 -14.18 8.49
N ASP A 165 -0.46 -15.06 7.54
CA ASP A 165 -1.64 -15.92 7.52
C ASP A 165 -1.47 -17.13 8.47
N THR A 166 -2.52 -17.93 8.66
CA THR A 166 -2.52 -19.09 9.57
C THR A 166 -1.49 -20.17 9.19
N ASN A 167 -1.10 -20.22 7.93
CA ASN A 167 -0.10 -21.16 7.41
C ASN A 167 1.33 -20.63 7.48
N ASN A 168 1.57 -19.54 8.22
CA ASN A 168 2.80 -18.76 8.24
C ASN A 168 3.19 -18.11 6.89
N ASP A 169 2.28 -18.12 5.91
CA ASP A 169 2.48 -17.40 4.65
C ASP A 169 2.41 -15.89 4.89
N ILE A 170 3.45 -15.15 4.49
CA ILE A 170 3.48 -13.70 4.61
C ILE A 170 2.97 -13.08 3.32
N SER A 171 2.03 -12.15 3.44
CA SER A 171 1.43 -11.48 2.30
C SER A 171 1.06 -10.04 2.59
N VAL A 172 0.83 -9.29 1.52
CA VAL A 172 0.41 -7.90 1.53
C VAL A 172 -0.78 -7.75 0.58
N PRO A 173 -1.86 -7.04 0.93
CA PRO A 173 -2.96 -6.82 0.00
C PRO A 173 -2.50 -6.04 -1.23
N SER A 174 -3.05 -6.38 -2.40
CA SER A 174 -2.85 -5.60 -3.61
C SER A 174 -3.70 -4.34 -3.52
N LEU A 175 -3.07 -3.17 -3.62
CA LEU A 175 -3.74 -1.89 -3.46
C LEU A 175 -2.89 -0.76 -4.02
N ARG A 176 -3.51 0.40 -4.13
CA ARG A 176 -2.82 1.67 -4.34
C ARG A 176 -3.18 2.63 -3.20
N ILE A 177 -2.17 3.19 -2.56
CA ILE A 177 -2.28 4.20 -1.51
C ILE A 177 -1.64 5.48 -2.01
N VAL A 178 -2.34 6.60 -1.83
CA VAL A 178 -1.79 7.94 -1.98
C VAL A 178 -1.96 8.63 -0.64
N ASP A 179 -0.87 9.06 -0.04
CA ASP A 179 -0.92 9.66 1.30
C ASP A 179 -0.08 10.93 1.42
N LYS A 180 -0.55 11.81 2.29
CA LYS A 180 0.14 13.03 2.69
C LYS A 180 -0.39 13.51 4.05
N PRO A 181 0.45 14.12 4.89
CA PRO A 181 0.00 14.63 6.17
C PRO A 181 -1.05 15.73 6.00
N ARG A 182 -2.13 15.67 6.79
CA ARG A 182 -3.12 16.76 6.86
C ARG A 182 -2.57 18.01 7.54
N PHE A 183 -1.70 17.82 8.54
CA PHE A 183 -1.07 18.89 9.31
C PHE A 183 0.44 18.72 9.30
N PRO A 184 1.22 19.80 9.07
CA PRO A 184 2.68 19.72 9.06
C PRO A 184 3.26 19.48 10.46
N TRP A 185 2.56 19.89 11.52
CA TRP A 185 2.98 19.64 12.89
C TRP A 185 2.37 18.32 13.43
N ARG A 186 3.22 17.34 13.74
CA ARG A 186 2.80 16.01 14.26
C ARG A 186 3.62 15.52 15.47
N GLY A 187 4.09 16.45 16.29
CA GLY A 187 4.94 16.15 17.45
C GLY A 187 4.16 15.84 18.74
N LYS A 188 4.88 15.31 19.72
CA LYS A 188 4.44 15.19 21.11
C LYS A 188 5.36 16.02 22.00
N TYR A 189 4.79 16.73 22.97
CA TYR A 189 5.58 17.35 24.04
C TYR A 189 6.09 16.26 24.99
N LEU A 190 7.42 16.19 25.16
CA LEU A 190 8.08 15.29 26.11
C LEU A 190 8.74 16.13 27.18
N LYS A 191 8.26 16.03 28.42
CA LYS A 191 8.88 16.69 29.57
C LYS A 191 9.96 15.77 30.16
N ALA A 192 11.22 16.00 29.79
CA ALA A 192 12.35 15.38 30.46
C ALA A 192 12.71 16.22 31.70
N VAL A 193 12.38 15.73 32.90
CA VAL A 193 12.82 16.35 34.15
C VAL A 193 14.07 15.62 34.60
N PHE A 194 15.21 16.31 34.60
CA PHE A 194 16.44 15.80 35.17
C PHE A 194 16.39 15.96 36.69
N ASN A 195 16.71 14.88 37.41
CA ASN A 195 16.91 14.91 38.85
C ASN A 195 18.41 14.80 39.13
N GLU A 196 19.01 15.92 39.54
CA GLU A 196 20.44 16.00 39.84
C GLU A 196 20.87 15.10 41.01
N GLU A 197 19.97 14.82 41.98
CA GLU A 197 20.29 13.96 43.12
C GLU A 197 20.48 12.48 42.73
N LEU A 198 19.84 12.03 41.65
CA LEU A 198 19.99 10.66 41.15
C LEU A 198 21.16 10.51 40.19
N PHE A 199 21.52 11.56 39.45
CA PHE A 199 22.66 11.55 38.52
C PHE A 199 24.00 11.55 39.25
N ASN A 200 24.10 12.30 40.36
CA ASN A 200 25.31 12.37 41.18
C ASN A 200 25.54 11.14 42.08
N ARG A 201 24.66 10.13 42.00
CA ARG A 201 24.74 8.86 42.77
C ARG A 201 25.22 7.67 41.94
N LEU A 202 25.51 7.86 40.66
CA LEU A 202 26.15 6.90 39.76
C LEU A 202 27.63 7.23 39.62
#